data_AF-A0AAX4FT19-F1
#
_entry.id   AF-A0AAX4FT19-F1
#
_cell.length_a   1.000
_cell.length_b   1.000
_cell.length_c   1.000
_cell.angle_alpha   90.00
_cell.angle_beta   90.00
_cell.angle_gamma   90.00
#
_symmetry.space_group_name_H-M   'P 1'
#
loop_
_entity.id
_entity.type
_entity.pdbx_description
1 polymer ?
#
loop_
_entity_poly.entity_id
_entity_poly.type
_entity_poly.pdbx_seq_one_letter_code
_entity_poly.pdbx_strand_id
1 'polypeptide(L)' 'MRMSKATPGDKVGAVVPLHDELKIGTLRGVLKLAKIDPDDFARYL' A
#
# COMPACT_ATOMS: atom_id res chain seq x y z
N MET A 1 10.08 -11.46 -4.00
CA MET A 1 10.76 -10.14 -3.88
C MET A 1 9.85 -9.19 -3.12
N ARG A 2 10.37 -8.46 -2.12
CA ARG A 2 9.62 -7.50 -1.30
C ARG A 2 9.84 -6.10 -1.90
N MET A 3 8.78 -5.45 -2.40
CA MET A 3 8.87 -4.12 -3.02
C MET A 3 8.62 -3.03 -1.96
N SER A 4 9.69 -2.53 -1.35
CA SER A 4 9.63 -1.39 -0.44
C SER A 4 10.70 -0.37 -0.83
N LYS A 5 10.30 0.86 -1.16
CA LYS A 5 11.20 1.97 -1.50
C LYS A 5 11.25 2.94 -0.31
N ALA A 6 12.44 3.17 0.25
CA ALA A 6 12.64 4.21 1.25
C ALA A 6 12.63 5.58 0.54
N THR A 7 11.72 6.47 0.92
CA THR A 7 11.65 7.86 0.42
C THR A 7 12.29 8.79 1.47
N PRO A 8 12.93 9.91 1.08
CA PRO A 8 13.56 10.81 2.04
C PRO A 8 12.47 11.52 2.87
N GLY A 9 12.49 11.31 4.19
CA GLY A 9 11.59 11.96 5.14
C GLY A 9 10.43 11.08 5.58
N ASP A 10 10.71 10.06 6.40
CA ASP A 10 9.77 9.27 7.25
C ASP A 10 8.44 8.77 6.63
N LYS A 11 8.25 8.91 5.33
CA LYS A 11 7.08 8.44 4.60
C LYS A 11 7.37 7.02 4.14
N VAL A 12 6.64 6.08 4.73
CA VAL A 12 6.66 4.69 4.25
C VAL A 12 5.92 4.65 2.92
N GLY A 13 6.66 4.81 1.82
CA GLY A 13 6.12 4.69 0.47
C GLY A 13 5.83 3.22 0.13
N ALA A 14 4.56 2.86 0.06
CA ALA A 14 4.15 1.59 -0.53
C ALA A 14 4.09 1.75 -2.06
N VAL A 15 4.85 0.95 -2.79
CA VAL A 15 4.84 0.97 -4.27
C VAL A 15 3.69 0.07 -4.73
N VAL A 16 2.66 0.69 -5.30
CA VAL A 16 1.50 -0.02 -5.84
C VAL A 16 1.69 -0.20 -7.35
N PRO A 17 1.62 -1.43 -7.87
CA PRO A 17 1.59 -1.65 -9.31
C PRO A 17 0.34 -0.98 -9.90
N LEU A 18 0.51 -0.18 -10.95
CA LEU A 18 -0.60 0.43 -11.68
C LEU A 18 -1.15 -0.57 -12.70
N HIS A 19 -1.95 -1.53 -12.22
CA HIS A 19 -2.66 -2.51 -13.04
C HIS A 19 -4.16 -2.42 -12.76
N ASP A 20 -4.99 -2.74 -13.76
CA ASP A 20 -6.46 -2.73 -13.63
C ASP A 20 -6.98 -3.67 -12.54
N GLU A 21 -6.25 -4.75 -12.22
CA GLU A 21 -6.64 -5.70 -11.18
C GLU A 21 -5.52 -5.90 -10.16
N LEU A 22 -5.76 -5.41 -8.94
CA LEU A 22 -4.95 -5.74 -7.77
C LEU A 22 -5.62 -6.86 -6.97
N LYS A 23 -4.91 -7.97 -6.75
CA LYS A 23 -5.37 -9.00 -5.83
C LYS A 23 -5.57 -8.40 -4.43
N ILE A 24 -6.64 -8.79 -3.75
CA ILE A 24 -6.98 -8.33 -2.39
C ILE A 24 -5.81 -8.55 -1.41
N GLY A 25 -5.07 -9.66 -1.55
CA GLY A 25 -3.88 -9.93 -0.74
C GLY A 25 -2.74 -8.92 -0.95
N THR A 26 -2.58 -8.43 -2.18
CA THR A 26 -1.60 -7.38 -2.53
C THR A 26 -2.02 -6.04 -1.94
N LEU A 27 -3.30 -5.69 -2.04
CA LEU A 27 -3.86 -4.46 -1.46
C LEU A 27 -3.66 -4.44 0.06
N ARG A 28 -3.97 -5.55 0.75
CA ARG A 28 -3.72 -5.70 2.19
C ARG A 28 -2.23 -5.57 2.54
N GLY A 29 -1.34 -6.11 1.72
CA GLY A 29 0.10 -5.97 1.89
C GLY A 29 0.58 -4.52 1.76
N VAL A 30 0.06 -3.79 0.78
CA VAL A 30 0.32 -2.37 0.56
C VAL A 30 -0.16 -1.54 1.76
N LEU A 31 -1.40 -1.73 2.21
CA LEU A 31 -1.97 -1.01 3.35
C LEU A 31 -1.15 -1.25 4.63
N LYS A 32 -0.74 -2.50 4.87
CA LYS A 32 0.15 -2.86 5.99
C LYS A 32 1.51 -2.16 5.90
N LEU A 33 2.09 -2.06 4.71
CA LEU A 33 3.36 -1.35 4.50
C LEU A 33 3.19 0.15 4.73
N ALA A 34 2.12 0.75 4.22
CA ALA A 34 1.80 2.15 4.41
C ALA A 34 1.38 2.51 5.85
N LYS A 35 1.20 1.51 6.73
CA LYS A 35 0.63 1.65 8.08
C LYS A 35 -0.75 2.33 8.06
N ILE A 36 -1.54 2.05 7.03
CA ILE A 36 -2.90 2.54 6.88
C ILE A 36 -3.87 1.44 7.33
N ASP A 37 -4.87 1.82 8.09
CA ASP A 37 -5.93 0.92 8.50
C ASP A 37 -6.86 0.62 7.30
N PRO A 38 -7.23 -0.65 7.05
CA PRO A 38 -8.09 -1.01 5.92
C PRO A 38 -9.46 -0.35 5.97
N ASP A 39 -10.03 -0.15 7.16
CA ASP A 39 -11.33 0.50 7.32
C ASP A 39 -11.21 2.00 7.03
N ASP A 40 -10.12 2.65 7.45
CA ASP A 40 -9.85 4.04 7.08
C ASP A 40 -9.68 4.21 5.56
N PHE A 41 -8.96 3.29 4.92
CA PHE A 41 -8.82 3.28 3.46
C PHE A 41 -10.17 3.09 2.74
N ALA A 42 -11.03 2.21 3.25
CA ALA A 42 -12.34 1.95 2.67
C ALA A 42 -13.28 3.17 2.69
N ARG A 43 -13.01 4.18 3.53
CA ARG A 43 -13.79 5.44 3.57
C ARG A 43 -13.50 6.38 2.41
N TYR A 44 -12.42 6.14 1.66
CA TYR A 44 -12.01 6.93 0.49
C TYR A 44 -12.37 6.25 -0.86
N LEU A 45 -13.13 5.14 -0.81
CA LEU A 45 -13.82 4.55 -1.97
C LEU A 45 -15.09 5.32 -2.30
#